data_AF-E2B1X0-F1
#
_entry.id   AF-E2B1X0-F1
#
_cell.length_a   1.000
_cell.length_b   1.000
_cell.length_c   1.000
_cell.angle_alpha   90.00
_cell.angle_beta   90.00
_cell.angle_gamma   90.00
#
_symmetry.space_group_name_H-M   'P 1'
#
loop_
_entity.id
_entity.type
_entity.pdbx_description
1 polymer ?
#
loop_
_entity_poly.entity_id
_entity_poly.type
_entity_poly.pdbx_seq_one_letter_code
_entity_poly.pdbx_strand_id
1 'polypeptide(L)'
;ILTHRSSNRFHLPLHEAIIHELEENGYKESISYLKELFELDEKTRKEAGPGTLTWKKPRLKDNKDAMTRLKKGLIAFEQAKNARDSLSMSMEFLDMALFFRAMTWEWWWIAERLYRSALVNAKLIENDERRTISLIHYLYGQFLLEQS
;
A
#
# COMPACT_ATOMS: atom_id res chain seq x y z
N ILE A 1 -44.07 -12.89 22.92
CA ILE A 1 -42.64 -13.25 22.73
C ILE A 1 -42.28 -12.89 21.30
N LEU A 2 -41.61 -11.76 21.08
CA LEU A 2 -41.07 -11.39 19.77
C LEU A 2 -39.58 -11.17 19.94
N THR A 3 -38.86 -11.83 19.06
CA THR A 3 -37.47 -12.23 19.16
C THR A 3 -36.54 -11.02 19.17
N HIS A 4 -35.74 -10.97 20.24
CA HIS A 4 -34.54 -10.17 20.37
C HIS A 4 -33.58 -10.56 19.23
N ARG A 5 -33.64 -9.88 18.08
CA ARG A 5 -32.63 -9.99 17.02
C ARG A 5 -31.32 -9.48 17.59
N SER A 6 -30.49 -10.42 18.03
CA SER A 6 -29.14 -10.22 18.55
C SER A 6 -28.35 -9.24 17.68
N SER A 7 -28.00 -8.10 18.28
CA SER A 7 -27.20 -7.04 17.68
C SER A 7 -25.70 -7.38 17.56
N ASN A 8 -25.36 -8.62 17.21
CA ASN A 8 -24.01 -9.02 16.83
C ASN A 8 -23.88 -8.97 15.30
N ARG A 9 -23.86 -7.76 14.73
CA ARG A 9 -23.33 -7.57 13.37
C ARG A 9 -21.83 -7.80 13.45
N PHE A 10 -21.38 -8.92 12.90
CA PHE A 10 -19.98 -9.33 12.76
C PHE A 10 -19.09 -8.12 12.41
N HIS A 11 -18.21 -7.74 13.33
CA HIS A 11 -17.19 -6.73 13.05
C HIS A 11 -16.12 -7.40 12.19
N LEU A 12 -16.16 -7.16 10.88
CA LEU A 12 -15.12 -7.60 9.95
C LEU A 12 -13.77 -6.99 10.40
N PRO A 13 -12.68 -7.78 10.42
CA PRO A 13 -11.34 -7.24 10.55
C PRO A 13 -11.10 -6.11 9.53
N LEU A 14 -10.32 -5.10 9.93
CA LEU A 14 -10.14 -3.89 9.11
C LEU A 14 -9.71 -4.18 7.67
N HIS A 15 -8.79 -5.13 7.46
CA HIS A 15 -8.34 -5.48 6.12
C HIS A 15 -9.42 -6.15 5.26
N GLU A 16 -10.30 -6.95 5.86
CA GLU A 16 -11.45 -7.55 5.17
C GLU A 16 -12.48 -6.48 4.81
N ALA A 17 -12.75 -5.54 5.73
CA ALA A 17 -13.63 -4.40 5.46
C ALA A 17 -13.09 -3.53 4.31
N ILE A 18 -11.77 -3.29 4.26
CA ILE A 18 -11.12 -2.56 3.16
C ILE A 18 -11.25 -3.31 1.84
N ILE A 19 -11.00 -4.62 1.83
CA ILE A 19 -11.18 -5.43 0.61
C ILE A 19 -12.62 -5.35 0.11
N HIS A 20 -13.60 -5.51 1.00
CA HIS A 20 -15.01 -5.41 0.62
C HIS A 20 -15.38 -4.03 0.05
N GLU A 21 -14.89 -2.95 0.64
CA GLU A 21 -15.11 -1.60 0.10
C GLU A 21 -14.50 -1.43 -1.29
N LEU A 22 -13.29 -1.95 -1.52
CA LEU A 22 -12.68 -1.94 -2.85
C LEU A 22 -13.49 -2.80 -3.85
N GLU A 23 -14.07 -3.92 -3.40
CA GLU A 23 -14.91 -4.80 -4.22
C GLU A 23 -16.21 -4.10 -4.64
N GLU A 24 -16.90 -3.44 -3.69
CA GLU A 24 -18.11 -2.67 -3.95
C GLU A 24 -17.89 -1.54 -4.96
N ASN A 25 -16.69 -0.94 -4.97
CA ASN A 25 -16.30 0.09 -5.93
C ASN A 25 -15.72 -0.47 -7.25
N GLY A 26 -15.59 -1.79 -7.39
CA GLY A 26 -15.06 -2.43 -8.60
C GLY A 26 -13.55 -2.30 -8.79
N TYR A 27 -12.79 -1.95 -7.74
CA TYR A 27 -11.35 -1.69 -7.77
C TYR A 27 -10.49 -2.96 -7.73
N LYS A 28 -10.68 -3.83 -8.73
CA LYS A 28 -10.04 -5.16 -8.82
C LYS A 28 -8.51 -5.11 -8.81
N GLU A 29 -7.92 -4.11 -9.45
CA GLU A 29 -6.46 -3.96 -9.50
C GLU A 29 -5.90 -3.62 -8.12
N SER A 30 -6.51 -2.65 -7.42
CA SER A 30 -6.13 -2.32 -6.04
C SER A 30 -6.30 -3.48 -5.07
N ILE A 31 -7.34 -4.32 -5.24
CA ILE A 31 -7.51 -5.54 -4.44
C ILE A 31 -6.37 -6.52 -4.70
N SER A 32 -6.02 -6.75 -5.98
CA SER A 32 -4.90 -7.62 -6.35
C SER A 32 -3.59 -7.11 -5.76
N TYR A 33 -3.32 -5.82 -5.90
CA TYR A 33 -2.12 -5.18 -5.38
C TYR A 33 -2.04 -5.28 -3.85
N LEU A 34 -3.14 -5.05 -3.13
CA LEU A 34 -3.18 -5.18 -1.68
C LEU A 34 -2.89 -6.61 -1.22
N LYS A 35 -3.41 -7.62 -1.93
CA LYS A 35 -3.12 -9.04 -1.67
C LYS A 35 -1.64 -9.36 -1.92
N GLU A 36 -1.04 -8.84 -2.99
CA GLU A 36 0.40 -8.98 -3.24
C GLU A 36 1.24 -8.38 -2.10
N LEU A 37 0.83 -7.25 -1.51
CA LEU A 37 1.53 -6.68 -0.36
C LEU A 37 1.43 -7.57 0.88
N PHE A 38 0.29 -8.25 1.10
CA PHE A 38 0.15 -9.22 2.19
C PHE A 38 1.03 -10.44 1.99
N GLU A 39 1.09 -10.95 0.76
CA GLU A 39 1.97 -12.07 0.40
C GLU A 39 3.44 -11.70 0.56
N LEU A 40 3.83 -10.50 0.13
CA LEU A 40 5.18 -9.96 0.33
C LEU A 40 5.53 -9.90 1.82
N ASP A 41 4.66 -9.31 2.65
CA ASP A 41 4.87 -9.23 4.10
C ASP A 41 4.99 -10.62 4.75
N GLU A 42 4.24 -11.62 4.28
CA GLU A 42 4.31 -13.01 4.76
C GLU A 42 5.61 -13.69 4.35
N LYS A 43 5.99 -13.55 3.09
CA LYS A 43 7.21 -14.13 2.56
C LYS A 43 8.43 -13.57 3.29
N THR A 44 8.53 -12.24 3.40
CA THR A 44 9.66 -11.59 4.08
C THR A 44 9.75 -11.96 5.55
N ARG A 45 8.61 -12.12 6.23
CA ARG A 45 8.58 -12.62 7.62
C ARG A 45 9.11 -14.04 7.74
N LYS A 46 8.67 -14.94 6.87
CA LYS A 46 9.14 -16.33 6.85
C LYS A 46 10.64 -16.42 6.57
N GLU A 47 11.14 -15.62 5.64
CA GLU A 47 12.57 -15.56 5.28
C GLU A 47 13.43 -15.01 6.41
N ALA A 48 12.98 -13.99 7.13
CA ALA A 48 13.69 -13.46 8.29
C ALA A 48 13.74 -14.47 9.46
N GLY A 49 12.68 -15.29 9.61
CA GLY A 49 12.61 -16.35 10.60
C GLY A 49 12.29 -15.88 12.02
N PRO A 50 11.97 -16.83 12.93
CA PRO A 50 11.57 -16.53 14.30
C PRO A 50 12.64 -15.75 15.08
N GLY A 51 12.19 -14.84 15.94
CA GLY A 51 13.07 -14.07 16.84
C GLY A 51 13.60 -12.75 16.28
N THR A 52 13.54 -12.56 14.96
CA THR A 52 13.89 -11.28 14.30
C THR A 52 12.87 -10.17 14.60
N LEU A 53 13.29 -8.91 14.42
CA LEU A 53 12.36 -7.77 14.53
C LEU A 53 11.24 -7.85 13.48
N THR A 54 11.58 -8.25 12.25
CA THR A 54 10.62 -8.56 11.17
C THR A 54 9.56 -9.58 11.59
N TRP A 55 9.93 -10.58 12.38
CA TRP A 55 8.99 -11.55 12.94
C TRP A 55 8.14 -10.98 14.08
N LYS A 56 8.71 -10.10 14.90
CA LYS A 56 8.03 -9.53 16.06
C LYS A 56 7.06 -8.40 15.70
N LYS A 57 7.31 -7.67 14.60
CA LYS A 57 6.43 -6.58 14.18
C LYS A 57 5.00 -7.09 13.85
N PRO A 58 3.98 -6.24 14.01
CA PRO A 58 2.63 -6.55 13.53
C PRO A 58 2.63 -6.86 12.03
N ARG A 59 1.75 -7.78 11.60
CA ARG A 59 1.54 -8.05 10.18
C ARG A 59 0.94 -6.82 9.50
N LEU A 60 1.20 -6.64 8.21
CA LEU A 60 0.64 -5.52 7.45
C LEU A 60 -0.89 -5.41 7.62
N LYS A 61 -1.60 -6.54 7.45
CA LYS A 61 -3.06 -6.63 7.56
C LYS A 61 -3.64 -6.32 8.96
N ASP A 62 -2.80 -6.35 9.98
CA ASP A 62 -3.17 -6.14 11.39
C ASP A 62 -2.73 -4.74 11.89
N ASN A 63 -1.94 -4.00 11.09
CA ASN A 63 -1.50 -2.65 11.43
C ASN A 63 -2.51 -1.61 10.92
N LYS A 64 -3.26 -1.00 11.85
CA LYS A 64 -4.33 -0.05 11.54
C LYS A 64 -3.87 1.16 10.73
N ASP A 65 -2.75 1.77 11.09
CA ASP A 65 -2.26 2.98 10.43
C ASP A 65 -1.78 2.68 9.02
N ALA A 66 -1.02 1.58 8.86
CA ALA A 66 -0.58 1.09 7.56
C ALA A 66 -1.78 0.76 6.64
N MET A 67 -2.77 0.04 7.16
CA MET A 67 -3.97 -0.32 6.39
C MET A 67 -4.82 0.90 6.02
N THR A 68 -4.95 1.86 6.94
CA THR A 68 -5.68 3.11 6.66
C THR A 68 -4.97 3.93 5.58
N ARG A 69 -3.63 3.99 5.63
CA ARG A 69 -2.82 4.66 4.61
C ARG A 69 -2.99 3.98 3.25
N LEU A 70 -2.86 2.66 3.18
CA LEU A 70 -3.02 1.89 1.94
C LEU A 70 -4.42 2.06 1.36
N LYS A 71 -5.47 1.97 2.18
CA LYS A 71 -6.85 2.21 1.75
C LYS A 71 -6.99 3.56 1.04
N LYS A 72 -6.55 4.64 1.70
CA LYS A 72 -6.69 6.00 1.16
C LYS A 72 -5.95 6.16 -0.16
N GLY A 73 -4.69 5.73 -0.23
CA GLY A 73 -3.88 5.85 -1.43
C GLY A 73 -4.38 4.98 -2.59
N LEU A 74 -4.88 3.77 -2.32
CA LEU A 74 -5.44 2.89 -3.36
C LEU A 74 -6.76 3.43 -3.92
N ILE A 75 -7.65 3.97 -3.07
CA ILE A 75 -8.89 4.63 -3.54
C ILE A 75 -8.54 5.85 -4.41
N ALA A 76 -7.60 6.68 -3.95
CA ALA A 76 -7.16 7.86 -4.71
C ALA A 76 -6.49 7.48 -6.03
N PHE A 77 -5.68 6.42 -6.04
CA PHE A 77 -5.08 5.86 -7.26
C PHE A 77 -6.15 5.44 -8.28
N GLU A 78 -7.19 4.70 -7.86
CA GLU A 78 -8.26 4.26 -8.76
C GLU A 78 -9.07 5.45 -9.28
N GLN A 79 -9.31 6.46 -8.46
CA GLN A 79 -9.96 7.72 -8.89
C GLN A 79 -9.11 8.46 -9.93
N ALA A 80 -7.81 8.63 -9.69
CA ALA A 80 -6.88 9.23 -10.64
C ALA A 80 -6.81 8.44 -11.94
N LYS A 81 -6.76 7.12 -11.86
CA LYS A 81 -6.76 6.21 -13.02
C LYS A 81 -8.04 6.35 -13.84
N ASN A 82 -9.21 6.42 -13.19
CA ASN A 82 -10.48 6.64 -13.88
C ASN A 82 -10.52 8.01 -14.59
N ALA A 83 -9.85 9.02 -14.03
CA ALA A 83 -9.65 10.33 -14.64
C ALA A 83 -8.52 10.38 -15.70
N ARG A 84 -7.80 9.27 -15.91
CA ARG A 84 -6.58 9.19 -16.76
C ARG A 84 -5.47 10.14 -16.33
N ASP A 85 -5.39 10.43 -15.04
CA ASP A 85 -4.38 11.30 -14.45
C ASP A 85 -3.17 10.48 -13.96
N SER A 86 -2.23 10.24 -14.88
CA SER A 86 -1.01 9.47 -14.59
C SER A 86 -0.08 10.15 -13.59
N LEU A 87 -0.12 11.48 -13.48
CA LEU A 87 0.66 12.21 -12.49
C LEU A 87 0.14 11.86 -11.09
N SER A 88 -1.16 12.02 -10.86
CA SER A 88 -1.78 11.68 -9.57
C SER A 88 -1.62 10.19 -9.25
N MET A 89 -1.81 9.29 -10.24
CA MET A 89 -1.55 7.85 -10.05
C MET A 89 -0.13 7.57 -9.51
N SER A 90 0.88 8.23 -10.07
CA SER A 90 2.28 8.07 -9.64
C SER A 90 2.53 8.67 -8.25
N MET A 91 1.96 9.86 -8.00
CA MET A 91 2.11 10.57 -6.73
C MET A 91 1.43 9.83 -5.56
N GLU A 92 0.30 9.15 -5.76
CA GLU A 92 -0.35 8.37 -4.71
C GLU A 92 0.53 7.20 -4.24
N PHE A 93 1.19 6.51 -5.18
CA PHE A 93 2.17 5.48 -4.83
C PHE A 93 3.40 6.04 -4.14
N LEU A 94 3.91 7.19 -4.59
CA LEU A 94 5.05 7.85 -3.96
C LEU A 94 4.72 8.27 -2.52
N ASP A 95 3.55 8.86 -2.28
CA ASP A 95 3.14 9.31 -0.95
C ASP A 95 2.92 8.12 0.00
N MET A 96 2.36 7.00 -0.49
CA MET A 96 2.35 5.75 0.27
C MET A 96 3.77 5.26 0.57
N ALA A 97 4.70 5.28 -0.39
CA ALA A 97 6.08 4.84 -0.18
C ALA A 97 6.79 5.69 0.89
N LEU A 98 6.62 7.01 0.85
CA LEU A 98 7.17 7.95 1.83
C LEU A 98 6.61 7.70 3.23
N PHE A 99 5.31 7.39 3.36
CA PHE A 99 4.73 7.00 4.64
C PHE A 99 5.41 5.76 5.22
N PHE A 100 5.56 4.68 4.43
CA PHE A 100 6.19 3.45 4.92
C PHE A 100 7.70 3.62 5.16
N ARG A 101 8.38 4.49 4.40
CA ARG A 101 9.78 4.87 4.68
C ARG A 101 9.94 5.53 6.05
N ALA A 102 8.98 6.36 6.45
CA ALA A 102 8.99 7.04 7.74
C ALA A 102 8.59 6.15 8.92
N MET A 103 8.07 4.94 8.65
CA MET A 103 7.85 3.93 9.69
C MET A 103 9.19 3.31 10.13
N THR A 104 9.11 2.30 10.98
CA THR A 104 10.31 1.57 11.42
C THR A 104 10.93 0.77 10.25
N TRP A 105 12.21 0.45 10.35
CA TRP A 105 12.97 -0.18 9.27
C TRP A 105 12.33 -1.50 8.79
N GLU A 106 11.58 -2.22 9.62
CA GLU A 106 10.89 -3.48 9.24
C GLU A 106 9.74 -3.29 8.23
N TRP A 107 9.56 -2.09 7.66
CA TRP A 107 8.62 -1.82 6.58
C TRP A 107 9.30 -1.52 5.24
N TRP A 108 10.63 -1.59 5.18
CA TRP A 108 11.41 -1.18 4.02
C TRP A 108 10.97 -1.88 2.72
N TRP A 109 10.64 -3.18 2.76
CA TRP A 109 10.17 -3.92 1.56
C TRP A 109 8.82 -3.43 1.03
N ILE A 110 7.92 -2.98 1.91
CA ILE A 110 6.65 -2.39 1.49
C ILE A 110 6.91 -1.02 0.85
N ALA A 111 7.76 -0.19 1.47
CA ALA A 111 8.18 1.08 0.90
C ALA A 111 8.83 0.89 -0.48
N GLU A 112 9.74 -0.08 -0.62
CA GLU A 112 10.38 -0.41 -1.89
C GLU A 112 9.37 -0.82 -2.98
N ARG A 113 8.42 -1.70 -2.64
CA ARG A 113 7.37 -2.14 -3.57
C ARG A 113 6.51 -0.98 -4.05
N LEU A 114 6.22 -0.02 -3.18
CA LEU A 114 5.45 1.19 -3.49
C LEU A 114 6.26 2.17 -4.36
N TYR A 115 7.54 2.40 -4.08
CA TYR A 115 8.42 3.21 -4.94
C TYR A 115 8.48 2.65 -6.36
N ARG A 116 8.61 1.32 -6.50
CA ARG A 116 8.62 0.65 -7.80
C ARG A 116 7.29 0.85 -8.53
N SER A 117 6.15 0.79 -7.83
CA SER A 117 4.84 1.09 -8.41
C SER A 117 4.73 2.57 -8.83
N ALA A 118 5.25 3.50 -8.05
CA ALA A 118 5.29 4.92 -8.42
C ALA A 118 6.06 5.13 -9.74
N LEU A 119 7.22 4.47 -9.90
CA LEU A 119 8.03 4.51 -11.13
C LEU A 119 7.32 3.88 -12.33
N VAL A 120 6.58 2.79 -12.15
CA VAL A 120 5.79 2.18 -13.23
C VAL A 120 4.77 3.17 -13.76
N ASN A 121 4.04 3.85 -12.87
CA ASN A 121 3.03 4.84 -13.25
C ASN A 121 3.66 6.12 -13.81
N ALA A 122 4.81 6.55 -13.30
CA ALA A 122 5.52 7.73 -13.79
C ALA A 122 5.92 7.64 -15.27
N LYS A 123 6.12 6.41 -15.78
CA LYS A 123 6.43 6.17 -17.21
C LYS A 123 5.26 6.49 -18.14
N LEU A 124 4.04 6.60 -17.62
CA LEU A 124 2.84 6.92 -18.37
C LEU A 124 2.60 8.43 -18.49
N ILE A 125 3.36 9.25 -17.76
CA ILE A 125 3.18 10.70 -17.75
C ILE A 125 3.75 11.28 -19.04
N GLU A 126 2.90 11.96 -19.80
CA GLU A 126 3.29 12.71 -21.00
C GLU A 126 3.56 14.18 -20.66
N ASN A 127 4.43 14.82 -21.44
CA ASN A 127 4.68 16.27 -21.37
C ASN A 127 5.21 16.80 -20.02
N ASP A 128 5.82 15.96 -19.17
CA ASP A 128 6.42 16.39 -17.89
C ASP A 128 7.94 16.60 -17.93
N GLU A 129 8.57 16.55 -19.11
CA GLU A 129 10.02 16.62 -19.30
C GLU A 129 10.82 15.63 -18.44
N ARG A 130 10.22 14.47 -18.09
CA ARG A 130 10.76 13.45 -17.18
C ARG A 130 10.99 13.96 -15.75
N ARG A 131 10.35 15.06 -15.34
CA ARG A 131 10.51 15.64 -13.99
C ARG A 131 10.03 14.69 -12.91
N THR A 132 8.86 14.09 -13.09
CA THR A 132 8.24 13.24 -12.05
C THR A 132 9.05 11.95 -11.86
N ILE A 133 9.41 11.27 -12.95
CA ILE A 133 10.22 10.05 -12.88
C ILE A 133 11.61 10.33 -12.29
N SER A 134 12.21 11.49 -12.56
CA SER A 134 13.51 11.89 -11.99
C SER A 134 13.41 12.14 -10.49
N LEU A 135 12.35 12.81 -10.04
CA LEU A 135 12.07 13.02 -8.61
C LEU A 135 11.91 11.68 -7.88
N ILE A 136 11.10 10.77 -8.43
CA ILE A 136 10.87 9.45 -7.82
C ILE A 136 12.17 8.65 -7.78
N HIS A 137 12.98 8.66 -8.86
CA HIS A 137 14.29 8.01 -8.83
C HIS A 137 15.21 8.59 -7.77
N TYR A 138 15.24 9.91 -7.61
CA TYR A 138 16.06 10.57 -6.58
C TYR A 138 15.64 10.13 -5.17
N LEU A 139 14.34 10.19 -4.86
CA LEU A 139 13.80 9.80 -3.56
C LEU A 139 13.99 8.30 -3.29
N TYR A 140 13.81 7.47 -4.32
CA TYR A 140 14.02 6.04 -4.22
C TYR A 140 15.50 5.70 -4.02
N GLY A 141 16.40 6.37 -4.74
CA GLY A 141 17.85 6.22 -4.54
C GLY A 141 18.28 6.62 -3.13
N GLN A 142 17.76 7.73 -2.59
CA GLN A 142 18.00 8.13 -1.21
C GLN A 142 17.51 7.06 -0.22
N PHE A 143 16.29 6.54 -0.43
CA PHE A 143 15.74 5.46 0.39
C PHE A 143 16.66 4.23 0.38
N LEU A 144 17.18 3.83 -0.78
CA LEU A 144 18.08 2.67 -0.88
C LEU A 144 19.42 2.88 -0.16
N LEU A 145 19.98 4.09 -0.20
CA LEU A 145 21.22 4.44 0.53
C LEU A 145 21.01 4.46 2.04
N GLU A 146 19.80 4.74 2.53
CA GLU A 146 19.48 4.66 3.96
C GLU A 146 19.36 3.22 4.46
N GLN A 147 19.16 2.25 3.54
CA GLN A 147 19.08 0.82 3.88
C GLN A 147 20.41 0.07 3.73
N SER A 148 21.46 0.73 3.17
CA SER A 148 22.77 0.11 2.90
C SER A 148 23.71 0.10 4.10
#